data_AF-A0A9P1JFN6-F1
#
_entry.id   AF-A0A9P1JFN6-F1
#
_cell.length_a   1.000
_cell.length_b   1.000
_cell.length_c   1.000
_cell.angle_alpha   90.00
_cell.angle_beta   90.00
_cell.angle_gamma   90.00
#
_symmetry.space_group_name_H-M   'P 1'
#
loop_
_entity.id
_entity.type
_entity.pdbx_description
1 polymer ?
#
loop_
_entity_poly.entity_id
_entity_poly.type
_entity_poly.pdbx_seq_one_letter_code
_entity_poly.pdbx_strand_id
1 'polypeptide(L)'
;MRTFITIGPATAKDTRQGDELMDKAILHETITEMYTRTKAGKMTRQERIEAITALSDAYFDSTGEHPEQSALERMANLVLYEELSDTHADKVSREEYPIMSETQFDERYKREASDKLAEEYDQTGSYKGRPIRRPRSSYENKLLDRRAKARNEERRKRYSAFVNGRSDGQFTVNIATGEKVYH
;
A
#
# COMPACT_ATOMS: atom_id res chain seq x y z
N MET A 1 51.07 -55.96 -31.84
CA MET A 1 50.85 -54.63 -31.26
C MET A 1 49.35 -54.35 -31.32
N ARG A 2 48.69 -54.25 -30.16
CA ARG A 2 47.23 -54.12 -30.03
C ARG A 2 46.85 -52.63 -30.07
N THR A 3 46.22 -52.20 -31.15
CA THR A 3 45.54 -50.90 -31.24
C THR A 3 44.16 -51.02 -30.58
N PHE A 4 44.01 -50.41 -29.40
CA PHE A 4 42.73 -50.28 -28.71
C PHE A 4 41.90 -49.19 -29.41
N ILE A 5 40.78 -49.57 -30.00
CA ILE A 5 39.74 -48.64 -30.46
C ILE A 5 38.87 -48.32 -29.24
N THR A 6 38.97 -47.10 -28.74
CA THR A 6 38.09 -46.57 -27.70
C THR A 6 36.70 -46.33 -28.29
N ILE A 7 35.78 -47.26 -28.05
CA ILE A 7 34.35 -47.05 -28.27
C ILE A 7 33.85 -46.27 -27.05
N GLY A 8 33.74 -44.95 -27.18
CA GLY A 8 33.02 -44.13 -26.21
C GLY A 8 31.55 -44.56 -26.14
N PRO A 9 30.86 -44.42 -25.00
CA PRO A 9 29.46 -44.78 -24.91
C PRO A 9 28.65 -43.89 -25.85
N ALA A 10 28.05 -44.50 -26.86
CA ALA A 10 26.99 -43.90 -27.64
C ALA A 10 25.84 -43.57 -26.67
N THR A 11 25.68 -42.30 -26.32
CA THR A 11 24.45 -41.81 -25.70
C THR A 11 23.35 -41.97 -26.72
N ALA A 12 22.66 -43.12 -26.64
CA ALA A 12 21.45 -43.38 -27.38
C ALA A 12 20.43 -42.29 -26.98
N LYS A 13 20.32 -41.25 -27.81
CA LYS A 13 19.07 -40.52 -27.94
C LYS A 13 18.11 -41.46 -28.64
N ASP A 14 17.56 -42.36 -27.84
CA ASP A 14 16.52 -43.30 -28.22
C ASP A 14 15.34 -42.47 -28.71
N THR A 15 15.22 -42.42 -30.03
CA THR A 15 14.12 -41.80 -30.72
C THR A 15 12.98 -42.81 -30.65
N ARG A 16 12.26 -42.83 -29.53
CA ARG A 16 11.00 -43.58 -29.41
C ARG A 16 9.84 -42.60 -29.44
N GLN A 17 9.40 -42.27 -30.65
CA GLN A 17 8.02 -41.89 -30.89
C GLN A 17 7.19 -43.17 -30.64
N GLY A 18 6.33 -43.19 -29.61
CA GLY A 18 5.48 -44.37 -29.41
C GLY A 18 4.73 -44.58 -28.11
N ASP A 19 4.81 -43.69 -27.11
CA ASP A 19 3.87 -43.60 -25.99
C ASP A 19 3.88 -42.15 -25.50
N GLU A 20 2.72 -41.49 -25.48
CA GLU A 20 2.56 -40.10 -25.06
C GLU A 20 2.79 -39.96 -23.54
N LEU A 21 4.06 -39.97 -23.13
CA LEU A 21 4.45 -39.61 -21.78
C LEU A 21 4.05 -38.15 -21.53
N MET A 22 3.23 -37.91 -20.52
CA MET A 22 2.77 -36.57 -20.18
C MET A 22 3.95 -35.78 -19.59
N ASP A 23 4.66 -35.05 -20.45
CA ASP A 23 5.83 -34.28 -20.03
C ASP A 23 5.42 -33.13 -19.09
N LYS A 24 6.31 -32.78 -18.14
CA LYS A 24 6.11 -31.66 -17.19
C LYS A 24 5.75 -30.34 -17.89
N ALA A 25 6.26 -30.12 -19.11
CA ALA A 25 5.95 -28.95 -19.91
C ALA A 25 4.48 -28.94 -20.37
N ILE A 26 3.97 -30.08 -20.83
CA ILE A 26 2.57 -30.23 -21.25
C ILE A 26 1.65 -30.02 -20.05
N LEU A 27 1.98 -30.63 -18.91
CA LEU A 27 1.25 -30.41 -17.65
C LEU A 27 1.20 -28.92 -17.26
N HIS A 28 2.34 -28.23 -17.35
CA HIS A 28 2.40 -26.81 -17.06
C HIS A 28 1.52 -25.97 -18.00
N GLU A 29 1.54 -26.27 -19.30
CA GLU A 29 0.74 -25.58 -20.32
C GLU A 29 -0.75 -25.82 -20.12
N THR A 30 -1.18 -27.06 -19.86
CA THR A 30 -2.59 -27.38 -19.62
C THR A 30 -3.12 -26.68 -18.37
N ILE A 31 -2.36 -26.67 -17.26
CA ILE A 31 -2.72 -25.90 -16.04
C ILE A 31 -2.84 -24.41 -16.38
N THR A 32 -1.94 -23.87 -17.20
CA THR A 32 -1.99 -22.46 -17.61
C THR A 32 -3.23 -22.16 -18.44
N GLU A 33 -3.58 -23.03 -19.38
CA GLU A 33 -4.80 -22.90 -20.17
C GLU A 33 -6.05 -22.95 -19.29
N MET A 34 -6.15 -23.92 -18.38
CA MET A 34 -7.25 -24.01 -17.41
C MET A 34 -7.39 -22.72 -16.61
N TYR A 35 -6.26 -22.12 -16.20
CA TYR A 35 -6.26 -20.82 -15.52
C TYR A 35 -6.84 -19.70 -16.38
N THR A 36 -6.45 -19.61 -17.65
CA THR A 36 -6.99 -18.57 -18.56
C THR A 36 -8.49 -18.75 -18.79
N ARG A 37 -8.98 -19.99 -18.92
CA ARG A 37 -10.40 -20.31 -19.09
C ARG A 37 -11.21 -19.97 -17.83
N THR A 38 -10.65 -20.29 -16.67
CA THR A 38 -11.25 -19.98 -15.36
C THR A 38 -11.36 -18.48 -15.15
N LYS A 39 -10.28 -17.75 -15.40
CA LYS A 39 -10.27 -16.28 -15.30
C LYS A 39 -11.26 -15.61 -16.27
N ALA A 40 -11.50 -16.22 -17.42
CA ALA A 40 -12.50 -15.77 -18.39
C ALA A 40 -13.94 -16.19 -18.01
N GLY A 41 -14.16 -16.88 -16.89
CA GLY A 41 -15.47 -17.36 -16.46
C GLY A 41 -16.04 -18.50 -17.32
N LYS A 42 -15.19 -19.18 -18.11
CA LYS A 42 -15.58 -20.25 -19.05
C LYS A 42 -15.58 -21.65 -18.44
N MET A 43 -15.30 -21.76 -17.14
CA MET A 43 -15.15 -23.04 -16.47
C MET A 43 -15.69 -22.95 -15.05
N THR A 44 -16.69 -23.78 -14.74
CA THR A 44 -17.30 -23.86 -13.42
C THR A 44 -16.39 -24.60 -12.44
N ARG A 45 -16.61 -24.43 -11.13
CA ARG A 45 -15.82 -25.10 -10.09
C ARG A 45 -15.80 -26.62 -10.25
N GLN A 46 -16.96 -27.22 -10.53
CA GLN A 46 -17.09 -28.66 -10.69
C GLN A 46 -16.28 -29.16 -11.89
N GLU A 47 -16.41 -28.51 -13.04
CA GLU A 47 -15.63 -28.84 -14.24
C GLU A 47 -14.12 -28.73 -13.99
N ARG A 48 -13.67 -27.74 -13.20
CA ARG A 48 -12.25 -27.61 -12.83
C ARG A 48 -11.77 -28.77 -11.98
N ILE A 49 -12.55 -29.19 -10.98
CA ILE A 49 -12.19 -30.31 -10.12
C ILE A 49 -12.08 -31.61 -10.93
N GLU A 50 -13.04 -31.85 -11.83
CA GLU A 50 -13.03 -33.03 -12.71
C GLU A 50 -11.82 -33.02 -13.65
N ALA A 51 -11.56 -31.88 -14.31
CA ALA A 51 -10.44 -31.75 -15.23
C ALA A 51 -9.07 -31.83 -14.53
N ILE A 52 -8.93 -31.28 -13.32
CA ILE A 52 -7.71 -31.41 -12.50
C ILE A 52 -7.48 -32.86 -12.06
N THR A 53 -8.54 -33.53 -11.60
CA THR A 53 -8.46 -34.94 -11.22
C THR A 53 -8.02 -35.80 -12.41
N ALA A 54 -8.68 -35.64 -13.56
CA ALA A 54 -8.33 -36.35 -14.79
C ALA A 54 -6.90 -36.06 -15.26
N LEU A 55 -6.45 -34.81 -15.14
CA LEU A 55 -5.08 -34.41 -15.50
C LEU A 55 -4.04 -35.03 -14.56
N SER A 56 -4.32 -35.09 -13.27
CA SER A 56 -3.44 -35.71 -12.27
C SER A 56 -3.36 -37.23 -12.47
N ASP A 57 -4.49 -37.88 -12.73
CA ASP A 57 -4.54 -39.33 -12.99
C ASP A 57 -3.80 -39.67 -14.28
N ALA A 58 -4.02 -38.93 -15.37
CA ALA A 58 -3.30 -39.12 -16.63
C ALA A 58 -1.77 -38.90 -16.49
N TYR A 59 -1.36 -37.94 -15.66
CA TYR A 59 0.06 -37.74 -15.36
C TYR A 59 0.64 -38.92 -14.57
N PHE A 60 -0.08 -39.43 -13.58
CA PHE A 60 0.34 -40.59 -12.80
C PHE A 60 0.40 -41.86 -13.65
N ASP A 61 -0.60 -42.10 -14.50
CA ASP A 61 -0.65 -43.27 -15.39
C ASP A 61 0.51 -43.28 -16.39
N SER A 62 0.95 -42.10 -16.85
CA SER A 62 2.07 -41.99 -17.79
C SER A 62 3.44 -42.07 -17.10
N THR A 63 3.64 -41.37 -15.99
CA THR A 63 4.96 -41.24 -15.35
C THR A 63 5.20 -42.21 -14.20
N GLY A 64 4.14 -42.77 -13.61
CA GLY A 64 4.19 -43.55 -12.37
C GLY A 64 4.44 -42.72 -11.11
N GLU A 65 4.54 -41.39 -11.24
CA GLU A 65 4.80 -40.46 -10.15
C GLU A 65 3.70 -39.38 -10.08
N HIS A 66 3.50 -38.81 -8.89
CA HIS A 66 2.60 -37.68 -8.75
C HIS A 66 3.23 -36.39 -9.33
N PRO A 67 2.40 -35.43 -9.77
CA PRO A 67 2.88 -34.11 -10.16
C PRO A 67 3.75 -33.46 -9.09
N GLU A 68 4.71 -32.66 -9.53
CA GLU A 68 5.58 -31.89 -8.63
C GLU A 68 4.77 -30.95 -7.73
N GLN A 69 5.28 -30.66 -6.53
CA GLN A 69 4.64 -29.78 -5.55
C GLN A 69 4.17 -28.45 -6.14
N SER A 70 4.99 -27.82 -7.00
CA SER A 70 4.67 -26.56 -7.67
C SER A 70 3.45 -26.67 -8.61
N ALA A 71 3.27 -27.80 -9.28
CA ALA A 71 2.10 -28.06 -10.13
C ALA A 71 0.85 -28.34 -9.28
N LEU A 72 1.00 -29.13 -8.21
CA LEU A 72 -0.09 -29.41 -7.26
C LEU A 72 -0.62 -28.13 -6.62
N GLU A 73 0.27 -27.23 -6.21
CA GLU A 73 -0.10 -25.92 -5.64
C GLU A 73 -0.92 -25.08 -6.62
N ARG A 74 -0.49 -25.04 -7.90
CA ARG A 74 -1.24 -24.33 -8.95
C ARG A 74 -2.62 -24.93 -9.20
N MET A 75 -2.74 -26.26 -9.17
CA MET A 75 -4.02 -26.95 -9.31
C MET A 75 -4.92 -26.69 -8.09
N ALA A 76 -4.38 -26.68 -6.87
CA ALA A 76 -5.12 -26.31 -5.67
C ALA A 76 -5.66 -24.87 -5.74
N ASN A 77 -4.84 -23.92 -6.20
CA ASN A 77 -5.25 -22.53 -6.41
C ASN A 77 -6.36 -22.38 -7.46
N LEU A 78 -6.40 -23.26 -8.47
CA LEU A 78 -7.51 -23.29 -9.44
C LEU A 78 -8.80 -23.81 -8.81
N VAL A 79 -8.73 -24.79 -7.91
CA VAL A 79 -9.92 -25.29 -7.21
C VAL A 79 -10.53 -24.20 -6.32
N LEU A 80 -9.67 -23.40 -5.67
CA LEU A 80 -10.03 -22.30 -4.75
C LEU A 80 -10.06 -20.92 -5.44
N TYR A 81 -10.26 -20.89 -6.75
CA TYR A 81 -10.11 -19.65 -7.52
C TYR A 81 -11.09 -18.57 -7.06
N GLU A 82 -12.35 -18.92 -6.80
CA GLU A 82 -13.39 -17.98 -6.39
C GLU A 82 -13.04 -17.34 -5.04
N GLU A 83 -12.59 -18.14 -4.08
CA GLU A 83 -12.26 -17.70 -2.74
C GLU A 83 -11.00 -16.80 -2.75
N LEU A 84 -9.99 -17.16 -3.54
CA LEU A 84 -8.73 -16.42 -3.66
C LEU A 84 -8.85 -15.15 -4.50
N SER A 85 -9.74 -15.14 -5.51
CA SER A 85 -9.91 -13.99 -6.40
C SER A 85 -10.94 -12.96 -5.91
N ASP A 86 -11.74 -13.29 -4.89
CA ASP A 86 -12.70 -12.34 -4.36
C ASP A 86 -12.02 -11.17 -3.61
N THR A 87 -12.08 -10.01 -4.25
CA THR A 87 -11.51 -8.73 -3.77
C THR A 87 -12.46 -7.94 -2.87
N HIS A 88 -13.61 -8.48 -2.51
CA HIS A 88 -14.64 -7.72 -1.81
C HIS A 88 -14.20 -7.25 -0.42
N ALA A 89 -14.34 -5.96 -0.13
CA ALA A 89 -13.74 -5.34 1.06
C ALA A 89 -14.37 -5.82 2.38
N ASP A 90 -15.66 -6.14 2.39
CA ASP A 90 -16.41 -6.61 3.56
C ASP A 90 -16.63 -8.13 3.58
N LYS A 91 -15.78 -8.90 2.89
CA LYS A 91 -15.74 -10.37 2.90
C LYS A 91 -15.80 -10.94 4.32
N VAL A 92 -15.03 -10.36 5.25
CA VAL A 92 -14.95 -10.77 6.67
C VAL A 92 -16.31 -10.75 7.39
N SER A 93 -17.22 -9.86 6.98
CA SER A 93 -18.55 -9.74 7.60
C SER A 93 -19.65 -10.51 6.85
N ARG A 94 -19.41 -10.89 5.59
CA ARG A 94 -20.41 -11.57 4.74
C ARG A 94 -20.31 -13.07 4.80
N GLU A 95 -19.08 -13.59 4.94
CA GLU A 95 -18.80 -15.01 4.86
C GLU A 95 -18.52 -15.58 6.24
N GLU A 96 -18.96 -16.82 6.47
CA GLU A 96 -18.71 -17.54 7.73
C GLU A 96 -17.21 -17.89 7.88
N TYR A 97 -16.54 -18.18 6.77
CA TYR A 97 -15.12 -18.56 6.72
C TYR A 97 -14.36 -17.73 5.67
N PRO A 98 -14.06 -16.45 5.97
CA PRO A 98 -13.45 -15.54 5.01
C PRO A 98 -11.96 -15.83 4.79
N ILE A 99 -11.54 -15.92 3.53
CA ILE A 99 -10.12 -15.96 3.14
C ILE A 99 -9.70 -14.59 2.64
N MET A 100 -8.79 -13.93 3.35
CA MET A 100 -8.25 -12.62 2.96
C MET A 100 -6.99 -12.77 2.13
N SER A 101 -6.84 -11.96 1.09
CA SER A 101 -5.56 -11.78 0.39
C SER A 101 -4.58 -10.99 1.26
N GLU A 102 -3.28 -11.09 0.94
CA GLU A 102 -2.24 -10.27 1.58
C GLU A 102 -2.54 -8.78 1.48
N THR A 103 -2.99 -8.33 0.30
CA THR A 103 -3.37 -6.92 0.08
C THR A 103 -4.56 -6.48 0.94
N GLN A 104 -5.56 -7.34 1.12
CA GLN A 104 -6.71 -7.05 1.98
C GLN A 104 -6.29 -6.99 3.45
N PHE A 105 -5.37 -7.87 3.87
CA PHE A 105 -4.79 -7.84 5.21
C PHE A 105 -4.02 -6.54 5.45
N ASP A 106 -3.20 -6.11 4.49
CA ASP A 106 -2.48 -4.83 4.56
C ASP A 106 -3.42 -3.63 4.62
N GLU A 107 -4.49 -3.63 3.84
CA GLU A 107 -5.50 -2.56 3.89
C GLU A 107 -6.24 -2.53 5.22
N ARG A 108 -6.57 -3.69 5.78
CA ARG A 108 -7.16 -3.79 7.11
C ARG A 108 -6.21 -3.21 8.15
N TYR A 109 -4.95 -3.63 8.15
CA TYR A 109 -3.94 -3.15 9.09
C TYR A 109 -3.75 -1.62 9.00
N LYS A 110 -3.77 -1.04 7.80
CA LYS A 110 -3.72 0.43 7.61
C LYS A 110 -4.93 1.18 8.16
N ARG A 111 -6.09 0.52 8.28
CA ARG A 111 -7.33 1.10 8.82
C ARG A 111 -7.49 0.85 10.31
N GLU A 112 -6.68 -0.01 10.90
CA GLU A 112 -6.68 -0.22 12.35
C GLU A 112 -6.25 1.08 13.05
N ALA A 113 -6.93 1.39 14.15
CA ALA A 113 -6.57 2.55 14.94
C ALA A 113 -5.17 2.33 15.52
N SER A 114 -4.30 3.34 15.42
CA SER A 114 -2.97 3.25 16.01
C SER A 114 -3.08 3.01 17.53
N ASP A 115 -2.22 2.17 18.10
CA ASP A 115 -2.16 1.95 19.56
C ASP A 115 -2.08 3.26 20.35
N LYS A 116 -1.37 4.24 19.79
CA LYS A 116 -1.24 5.59 20.35
C LYS A 116 -2.58 6.32 20.52
N LEU A 117 -3.55 6.07 19.63
CA LEU A 117 -4.89 6.62 19.77
C LEU A 117 -5.63 5.97 20.94
N ALA A 118 -5.42 4.68 21.21
CA ALA A 118 -5.98 4.01 22.38
C ALA A 118 -5.32 4.47 23.69
N GLU A 119 -4.03 4.83 23.68
CA GLU A 119 -3.33 5.38 24.85
C GLU A 119 -3.78 6.81 25.17
N GLU A 120 -3.95 7.65 24.14
CA GLU A 120 -4.19 9.08 24.33
C GLU A 120 -5.66 9.44 24.55
N TYR A 121 -6.61 8.54 24.26
CA TYR A 121 -8.04 8.79 24.43
C TYR A 121 -8.63 7.90 25.54
N ASP A 122 -9.46 8.49 26.40
CA ASP A 122 -10.20 7.72 27.39
C ASP A 122 -11.42 6.99 26.78
N GLN A 123 -12.06 6.13 27.58
CA GLN A 123 -13.27 5.40 27.19
C GLN A 123 -14.45 6.31 26.80
N THR A 124 -14.41 7.59 27.19
CA THR A 124 -15.43 8.59 26.84
C THR A 124 -15.07 9.38 25.57
N GLY A 125 -13.93 9.10 24.95
CA GLY A 125 -13.42 9.81 23.77
C GLY A 125 -12.73 11.13 24.08
N SER A 126 -12.41 11.41 25.35
CA SER A 126 -11.67 12.61 25.74
C SER A 126 -10.17 12.40 25.62
N TYR A 127 -9.49 13.35 24.96
CA TYR A 127 -8.03 13.35 24.81
C TYR A 127 -7.31 13.61 26.15
N LYS A 128 -6.48 12.66 26.58
CA LYS A 128 -5.60 12.69 27.77
C LYS A 128 -4.11 12.80 27.44
N GLY A 129 -3.75 12.79 26.16
CA GLY A 129 -2.36 12.96 25.71
C GLY A 129 -1.81 14.36 25.99
N ARG A 130 -0.56 14.60 25.55
CA ARG A 130 0.07 15.93 25.71
C ARG A 130 -0.77 16.98 24.97
N PRO A 131 -1.12 18.13 25.58
CA PRO A 131 -1.97 19.13 24.94
C PRO A 131 -1.24 19.78 23.75
N ILE A 132 -1.41 19.21 22.55
CA ILE A 132 -0.88 19.74 21.30
C ILE A 132 -1.90 20.74 20.75
N ARG A 133 -1.51 22.01 20.64
CA ARG A 133 -2.34 23.00 19.97
C ARG A 133 -2.28 22.76 18.46
N ARG A 134 -3.42 22.83 17.77
CA ARG A 134 -3.44 22.77 16.31
C ARG A 134 -2.52 23.84 15.72
N PRO A 135 -1.73 23.53 14.68
CA PRO A 135 -1.08 24.58 13.91
C PRO A 135 -2.15 25.50 13.32
N ARG A 136 -1.89 26.81 13.35
CA ARG A 136 -2.78 27.80 12.74
C ARG A 136 -2.77 27.65 11.23
N SER A 137 -3.91 27.89 10.59
CA SER A 137 -4.00 27.92 9.13
C SER A 137 -3.20 29.09 8.56
N SER A 138 -2.75 28.97 7.31
CA SER A 138 -2.11 30.05 6.55
C SER A 138 -2.97 31.33 6.56
N TYR A 139 -4.29 31.19 6.45
CA TYR A 139 -5.23 32.32 6.50
C TYR A 139 -5.23 33.02 7.86
N GLU A 140 -5.29 32.26 8.95
CA GLU A 140 -5.27 32.78 10.32
C GLU A 140 -3.96 33.52 10.62
N ASN A 141 -2.83 32.98 10.16
CA ASN A 141 -1.53 33.63 10.29
C ASN A 141 -1.49 34.96 9.53
N LYS A 142 -2.00 35.02 8.30
CA LYS A 142 -2.08 36.27 7.52
C LYS A 142 -2.92 37.33 8.23
N LEU A 143 -4.05 36.95 8.83
CA LEU A 143 -4.91 37.88 9.57
C LEU A 143 -4.22 38.44 10.81
N LEU A 144 -3.56 37.58 11.59
CA LEU A 144 -2.79 37.99 12.76
C LEU A 144 -1.62 38.90 12.37
N ASP A 145 -0.92 38.57 11.30
CA ASP A 145 0.23 39.34 10.82
C ASP A 145 -0.20 40.73 10.32
N ARG A 146 -1.34 40.81 9.62
CA ARG A 146 -1.98 42.09 9.26
C ARG A 146 -2.30 42.93 10.50
N ARG A 147 -2.92 42.33 11.52
CA ARG A 147 -3.25 43.02 12.78
C ARG A 147 -1.98 43.44 13.55
N ALA A 148 -0.92 42.64 13.51
CA ALA A 148 0.36 42.98 14.13
C ALA A 148 1.04 44.15 13.41
N LYS A 149 1.06 44.15 12.07
CA LYS A 149 1.60 45.24 11.24
C LYS A 149 0.87 46.56 11.49
N ALA A 150 -0.47 46.55 11.51
CA ALA A 150 -1.26 47.74 11.81
C ALA A 150 -0.93 48.34 13.19
N ARG A 151 -0.88 47.50 14.24
CA ARG A 151 -0.51 47.97 15.59
C ARG A 151 0.95 48.44 15.67
N ASN A 152 1.85 47.81 14.94
CA ASN A 152 3.25 48.25 14.88
C ASN A 152 3.39 49.60 14.16
N GLU A 153 2.58 49.86 13.14
CA GLU A 153 2.53 51.15 12.47
C GLU A 153 2.05 52.26 13.43
N GLU A 154 0.97 52.02 14.17
CA GLU A 154 0.48 52.95 15.21
C GLU A 154 1.55 53.22 16.28
N ARG A 155 2.21 52.17 16.77
CA ARG A 155 3.32 52.30 17.73
C ARG A 155 4.47 53.12 17.16
N ARG A 156 4.83 52.91 15.89
CA ARG A 156 5.88 53.67 15.21
C ARG A 156 5.51 55.15 15.08
N LYS A 157 4.25 55.46 14.74
CA LYS A 157 3.75 56.84 14.69
C LYS A 157 3.84 57.51 16.05
N ARG A 158 3.37 56.86 17.12
CA ARG A 158 3.47 57.37 18.49
C ARG A 158 4.91 57.58 18.93
N TYR A 159 5.79 56.61 18.68
CA TYR A 159 7.21 56.72 19.01
C TYR A 159 7.88 57.86 18.24
N SER A 160 7.59 58.01 16.94
CA SER A 160 8.12 59.12 16.15
C SER A 160 7.60 60.48 16.63
N ALA A 161 6.32 60.59 17.01
CA ALA A 161 5.77 61.81 17.59
C ALA A 161 6.49 62.17 18.89
N PHE A 162 6.71 61.20 19.78
CA PHE A 162 7.47 61.37 21.02
C PHE A 162 8.92 61.82 20.78
N VAL A 163 9.66 61.15 19.87
CA VAL A 163 11.06 61.52 19.57
C VAL A 163 11.15 62.94 18.99
N ASN A 164 10.16 63.35 18.20
CA ASN A 164 10.14 64.67 17.58
C ASN A 164 9.55 65.77 18.48
N GLY A 165 9.26 65.49 19.75
CA GLY A 165 8.71 66.49 20.67
C GLY A 165 7.25 66.87 20.41
N ARG A 166 6.53 66.10 19.57
CA ARG A 166 5.16 66.37 19.09
C ARG A 166 4.09 65.54 19.82
N SER A 167 4.41 65.06 21.02
CA SER A 167 3.46 64.35 21.87
C SER A 167 2.97 65.28 22.98
N ASP A 168 1.69 65.16 23.33
CA ASP A 168 1.03 65.95 24.38
C ASP A 168 1.91 66.09 25.63
N GLY A 169 2.17 67.35 26.02
CA GLY A 169 2.98 67.69 27.20
C GLY A 169 4.47 67.85 26.94
N GLN A 170 4.92 67.77 25.68
CA GLN A 170 6.27 68.15 25.26
C GLN A 170 6.25 69.49 24.51
N PHE A 171 7.35 70.22 24.59
CA PHE A 171 7.54 71.46 23.83
C PHE A 171 8.88 71.42 23.11
N THR A 172 8.89 71.97 21.91
CA THR A 172 10.11 72.16 21.11
C THR A 172 10.49 73.64 21.14
N VAL A 173 11.79 73.94 21.26
CA VAL A 173 12.30 75.32 21.28
C VAL A 173 13.14 75.59 20.05
N ASN A 174 12.85 76.68 19.32
CA ASN A 174 13.74 77.13 18.25
C ASN A 174 14.95 77.83 18.87
N ILE A 175 16.15 77.30 18.63
CA ILE A 175 17.39 77.78 19.26
C ILE A 175 17.76 79.19 18.79
N ALA A 176 17.37 79.59 17.57
CA ALA A 176 17.70 80.90 17.00
C ALA A 176 16.75 82.02 17.46
N THR A 177 15.46 81.73 17.63
CA THR A 177 14.43 82.72 17.98
C THR A 177 13.97 82.64 19.43
N GLY A 178 14.26 81.54 20.13
CA GLY A 178 13.83 81.27 21.50
C GLY A 178 12.34 80.91 21.64
N GLU A 179 11.59 80.86 20.54
CA GLU A 179 10.16 80.58 20.54
C GLU A 179 9.89 79.12 20.93
N LYS A 180 8.96 78.94 21.87
CA LYS A 180 8.51 77.62 22.34
C LYS A 180 7.22 77.24 21.64
N VAL A 181 7.19 76.07 21.01
CA VAL A 181 5.98 75.48 20.44
C VAL A 181 5.58 74.30 21.33
N TYR A 182 4.40 74.40 21.92
CA TYR A 182 3.77 73.35 22.72
C TYR A 182 2.91 72.49 21.82
N HIS A 183 3.00 71.17 21.97
CA HIS A 183 2.24 70.19 21.20
C HIS A 183 1.26 69.42 22.09
#